data_AF-A0A957GRD4-F1
#
_entry.id   AF-A0A957GRD4-F1
#
_cell.length_a   1.000
_cell.length_b   1.000
_cell.length_c   1.000
_cell.angle_alpha   90.00
_cell.angle_beta   90.00
_cell.angle_gamma   90.00
#
_symmetry.space_group_name_H-M   'P 1'
#
loop_
_entity.id
_entity.type
_entity.pdbx_description
1 polymer ?
#
loop_
_entity_poly.entity_id
_entity_poly.type
_entity_poly.pdbx_seq_one_letter_code
_entity_poly.pdbx_strand_id
1 'polypeptide(L)'
;MKVNKAIVASETLPLPQTNHDKQEKQRPQTHWHSLLIWSFRLILLFTTLFFVALTLQTQSAVQAQSFSCATVTEIPVSECEGLVYLYNNMGGPNWFQQDGWLITDTPCSWFGINCLAAHVFEIKLEGNNLIEPIPTNWGMPNLRYLHLDNNKITKIPSTFTGLSNLRVIWLDDNQITNIPSDFTGLNSIQTIFLRRNQITELPANFTGLETLQILSLEGNHITELPATFTGLQNLTELILSDNQITKFPSHFIGLDNLVYLSLAFNQITEFPANFTGLNNLTELELRFNKIVQFPANFTGLDNLQRLH
;
A
#
# COMPACT_ATOMS: atom_id res chain seq x y z
N MET A 1 -1.28 40.91 -43.92
CA MET A 1 -1.12 41.22 -45.36
C MET A 1 0.34 41.57 -45.61
N LYS A 2 1.03 40.75 -46.42
CA LYS A 2 2.36 40.88 -47.08
C LYS A 2 3.61 41.13 -46.18
N VAL A 3 4.65 40.30 -46.04
CA VAL A 3 5.42 39.33 -46.89
C VAL A 3 6.61 39.93 -47.67
N ASN A 4 7.80 39.32 -47.44
CA ASN A 4 9.02 39.16 -48.29
C ASN A 4 10.04 40.31 -48.39
N LYS A 5 11.37 40.12 -48.56
CA LYS A 5 12.31 38.98 -48.88
C LYS A 5 13.75 39.58 -48.76
N ALA A 6 14.80 38.96 -48.19
CA ALA A 6 15.62 37.81 -48.61
C ALA A 6 17.01 38.14 -49.26
N ILE A 7 18.05 37.44 -48.76
CA ILE A 7 19.17 36.73 -49.46
C ILE A 7 20.27 37.65 -50.08
N VAL A 8 21.58 37.41 -49.92
CA VAL A 8 22.45 36.43 -50.65
C VAL A 8 23.78 36.18 -49.92
N ALA A 9 24.32 34.96 -50.08
CA ALA A 9 25.61 34.44 -49.64
C ALA A 9 26.60 34.21 -50.81
N SER A 10 27.83 33.80 -50.46
CA SER A 10 28.92 33.19 -51.28
C SER A 10 29.80 34.17 -52.09
N GLU A 11 31.10 34.00 -52.33
CA GLU A 11 32.09 32.94 -52.05
C GLU A 11 33.49 33.43 -52.55
N THR A 12 34.53 32.67 -52.22
CA THR A 12 35.84 32.48 -52.93
C THR A 12 37.10 33.30 -52.58
N LEU A 13 38.15 32.49 -52.32
CA LEU A 13 39.60 32.69 -52.16
C LEU A 13 40.30 33.18 -53.45
N PRO A 14 41.56 33.67 -53.38
CA PRO A 14 42.71 32.77 -53.62
C PRO A 14 44.02 33.08 -52.84
N LEU A 15 44.82 32.03 -52.60
CA LEU A 15 46.28 32.00 -52.37
C LEU A 15 47.03 32.23 -53.71
N PRO A 16 48.35 32.57 -53.82
CA PRO A 16 49.41 31.60 -53.44
C PRO A 16 50.91 32.04 -53.27
N GLN A 17 51.76 31.06 -52.87
CA GLN A 17 53.21 30.85 -53.22
C GLN A 17 54.29 31.79 -52.58
N THR A 18 55.55 31.42 -52.23
CA THR A 18 56.43 30.23 -52.47
C THR A 18 57.76 30.29 -51.66
N ASN A 19 58.33 29.10 -51.34
CA ASN A 19 59.76 28.64 -51.40
C ASN A 19 60.88 29.26 -50.52
N HIS A 20 62.01 28.62 -50.15
CA HIS A 20 62.72 27.38 -50.54
C HIS A 20 63.77 26.96 -49.44
N ASP A 21 63.95 25.64 -49.25
CA ASP A 21 65.18 24.80 -49.09
C ASP A 21 66.41 25.16 -48.21
N LYS A 22 66.88 24.15 -47.44
CA LYS A 22 68.12 23.36 -47.76
C LYS A 22 68.34 22.13 -46.86
N GLN A 23 68.85 21.06 -47.48
CA GLN A 23 69.17 19.74 -46.92
C GLN A 23 70.66 19.58 -46.50
N GLU A 24 70.88 18.53 -45.67
CA GLU A 24 71.95 17.51 -45.75
C GLU A 24 73.33 17.70 -45.08
N LYS A 25 73.66 16.81 -44.12
CA LYS A 25 74.87 15.94 -44.18
C LYS A 25 74.88 14.80 -43.12
N GLN A 26 75.20 13.59 -43.60
CA GLN A 26 75.40 12.30 -42.91
C GLN A 26 76.70 12.31 -42.05
N ARG A 27 76.99 11.48 -41.02
CA ARG A 27 77.03 10.00 -40.86
C ARG A 27 77.26 9.60 -39.36
N PRO A 28 77.15 8.30 -38.97
CA PRO A 28 76.88 7.82 -37.61
C PRO A 28 78.10 7.24 -36.87
N GLN A 29 78.01 7.10 -35.53
CA GLN A 29 78.78 6.10 -34.75
C GLN A 29 78.15 5.81 -33.36
N THR A 30 77.98 4.50 -33.07
CA THR A 30 77.91 3.80 -31.74
C THR A 30 76.73 4.14 -30.81
N HIS A 31 75.65 3.36 -30.64
CA HIS A 31 75.44 1.96 -30.24
C HIS A 31 76.02 1.58 -28.85
N TRP A 32 75.10 1.26 -27.91
CA TRP A 32 75.25 0.39 -26.71
C TRP A 32 75.25 0.93 -25.27
N HIS A 33 74.53 2.01 -24.92
CA HIS A 33 74.30 2.33 -23.47
C HIS A 33 72.84 2.63 -23.07
N SER A 34 71.84 2.31 -23.91
CA SER A 34 70.42 2.67 -23.64
C SER A 34 69.45 1.49 -23.54
N LEU A 35 69.92 0.27 -23.24
CA LEU A 35 69.06 -0.93 -23.14
C LEU A 35 69.00 -1.56 -21.73
N LEU A 36 69.68 -1.02 -20.72
CA LEU A 36 69.65 -1.54 -19.35
C LEU A 36 68.80 -0.74 -18.36
N ILE A 37 68.20 0.38 -18.78
CA ILE A 37 67.36 1.23 -17.90
C ILE A 37 65.85 1.04 -18.18
N TRP A 38 65.48 0.45 -19.32
CA TRP A 38 64.08 0.16 -19.67
C TRP A 38 63.59 -1.23 -19.24
N SER A 39 64.46 -2.15 -18.84
CA SER A 39 64.06 -3.48 -18.35
C SER A 39 63.76 -3.54 -16.85
N PHE A 40 64.19 -2.55 -16.05
CA PHE A 40 63.87 -2.48 -14.62
C PHE A 40 62.65 -1.61 -14.27
N ARG A 41 62.17 -0.76 -15.20
CA ARG A 41 60.90 -0.02 -15.03
C ARG A 41 59.67 -0.75 -15.58
N LEU A 42 59.85 -1.81 -16.36
CA LEU A 42 58.73 -2.63 -16.86
C LEU A 42 58.36 -3.79 -15.91
N ILE A 43 59.31 -4.29 -15.12
CA ILE A 43 59.07 -5.39 -14.17
C ILE A 43 58.40 -4.90 -12.87
N LEU A 44 58.67 -3.66 -12.43
CA LEU A 44 58.02 -3.09 -11.25
C LEU A 44 56.58 -2.60 -11.50
N LEU A 45 56.18 -2.38 -12.75
CA LEU A 45 54.81 -2.03 -13.12
C LEU A 45 53.89 -3.27 -13.25
N PHE A 46 54.46 -4.45 -13.54
CA PHE A 46 53.69 -5.69 -13.62
C PHE A 46 53.47 -6.38 -12.26
N THR A 47 54.36 -6.23 -11.28
CA THR A 47 54.14 -6.79 -9.93
C THR A 47 53.18 -5.94 -9.08
N THR A 48 53.13 -4.63 -9.28
CA THR A 48 52.12 -3.77 -8.63
C THR A 48 50.74 -3.91 -9.28
N LEU A 49 50.65 -4.17 -10.59
CA LEU A 49 49.36 -4.50 -11.24
C LEU A 49 48.84 -5.89 -10.84
N PHE A 50 49.72 -6.85 -10.57
CA PHE A 50 49.31 -8.18 -10.07
C PHE A 50 48.87 -8.14 -8.60
N PHE A 51 49.51 -7.36 -7.74
CA PHE A 51 49.05 -7.18 -6.35
C PHE A 51 47.81 -6.30 -6.23
N VAL A 52 47.65 -5.26 -7.08
CA VAL A 52 46.40 -4.48 -7.13
C VAL A 52 45.24 -5.35 -7.66
N ALA A 53 45.48 -6.23 -8.65
CA ALA A 53 44.50 -7.21 -9.10
C ALA A 53 44.18 -8.28 -8.03
N LEU A 54 45.16 -8.72 -7.22
CA LEU A 54 44.94 -9.67 -6.14
C LEU A 54 44.22 -9.03 -4.94
N THR A 55 44.44 -7.74 -4.65
CA THR A 55 43.62 -6.98 -3.68
C THR A 55 42.25 -6.55 -4.24
N LEU A 56 42.09 -6.50 -5.56
CA LEU A 56 40.78 -6.31 -6.22
C LEU A 56 40.02 -7.62 -6.42
N GLN A 57 40.65 -8.77 -6.19
CA GLN A 57 40.00 -10.09 -6.19
C GLN A 57 39.63 -10.61 -4.79
N THR A 58 40.02 -9.92 -3.72
CA THR A 58 39.45 -10.13 -2.38
C THR A 58 38.28 -9.18 -2.05
N GLN A 59 37.72 -8.48 -3.03
CA GLN A 59 36.30 -8.11 -3.01
C GLN A 59 35.46 -9.21 -3.65
N SER A 60 35.80 -10.46 -3.34
CA SER A 60 34.88 -11.58 -3.47
C SER A 60 33.81 -11.37 -2.41
N ALA A 61 32.63 -10.93 -2.84
CA ALA A 61 31.35 -11.04 -2.15
C ALA A 61 31.45 -11.21 -0.62
N VAL A 62 31.36 -10.11 0.13
CA VAL A 62 30.54 -10.19 1.34
C VAL A 62 29.16 -10.50 0.80
N GLN A 63 28.83 -11.79 0.72
CA GLN A 63 27.52 -12.25 0.33
C GLN A 63 26.60 -11.64 1.36
N ALA A 64 25.90 -10.56 1.00
CA ALA A 64 24.83 -10.01 1.82
C ALA A 64 23.93 -11.20 2.09
N GLN A 65 23.93 -11.67 3.33
CA GLN A 65 23.24 -12.89 3.69
C GLN A 65 21.77 -12.60 3.43
N SER A 66 21.24 -13.14 2.34
CA SER A 66 19.85 -12.95 1.99
C SER A 66 19.03 -13.59 3.11
N PHE A 67 18.19 -12.79 3.76
CA PHE A 67 17.26 -13.29 4.77
C PHE A 67 16.52 -14.52 4.25
N SER A 68 16.33 -15.53 5.12
CA SER A 68 15.61 -16.76 4.78
C SER A 68 14.74 -17.20 5.94
N CYS A 69 13.47 -17.50 5.66
CA CYS A 69 12.56 -18.09 6.65
C CYS A 69 12.98 -19.49 7.12
N ALA A 70 13.92 -20.15 6.43
CA ALA A 70 14.43 -21.45 6.85
C ALA A 70 15.22 -21.41 8.17
N THR A 71 15.73 -20.24 8.56
CA THR A 71 16.48 -20.07 9.82
C THR A 71 15.61 -19.59 10.98
N VAL A 72 14.36 -19.20 10.71
CA VAL A 72 13.44 -18.67 11.72
C VAL A 72 12.87 -19.81 12.58
N THR A 73 12.89 -19.62 13.90
CA THR A 73 12.35 -20.60 14.87
C THR A 73 11.21 -20.06 15.74
N GLU A 74 10.95 -18.76 15.75
CA GLU A 74 9.95 -18.14 16.63
C GLU A 74 8.49 -18.34 16.17
N ILE A 75 8.30 -18.51 14.85
CA ILE A 75 7.00 -18.66 14.18
C ILE A 75 7.08 -19.70 13.06
N PRO A 76 5.96 -20.28 12.60
CA PRO A 76 5.94 -21.16 11.44
C PRO A 76 6.55 -20.50 10.20
N VAL A 77 7.21 -21.32 9.37
CA VAL A 77 7.80 -20.88 8.09
C VAL A 77 6.77 -20.16 7.21
N SER A 78 5.53 -20.66 7.16
CA SER A 78 4.45 -20.03 6.37
C SER A 78 4.11 -18.61 6.84
N GLU A 79 4.19 -18.34 8.14
CA GLU A 79 3.93 -17.01 8.70
C GLU A 79 5.10 -16.07 8.40
N CYS A 80 6.34 -16.55 8.52
CA CYS A 80 7.51 -15.81 8.09
C CYS A 80 7.44 -15.46 6.60
N GLU A 81 7.09 -16.42 5.74
CA GLU A 81 6.93 -16.18 4.29
C GLU A 81 5.84 -15.14 4.01
N GLY A 82 4.74 -15.17 4.78
CA GLY A 82 3.69 -14.14 4.75
C GLY A 82 4.22 -12.75 5.09
N LEU A 83 5.05 -12.62 6.14
CA LEU A 83 5.68 -11.35 6.51
C LEU A 83 6.67 -10.88 5.44
N VAL A 84 7.51 -11.78 4.91
CA VAL A 84 8.43 -11.45 3.81
C VAL A 84 7.66 -10.96 2.58
N TYR A 85 6.54 -11.61 2.26
CA TYR A 85 5.68 -11.20 1.16
C TYR A 85 5.08 -9.81 1.40
N LEU A 86 4.54 -9.56 2.61
CA LEU A 86 4.04 -8.24 3.03
C LEU A 86 5.10 -7.16 2.82
N TYR A 87 6.30 -7.37 3.36
CA TYR A 87 7.41 -6.41 3.24
C TYR A 87 7.78 -6.13 1.79
N ASN A 88 7.96 -7.18 0.98
CA ASN A 88 8.41 -7.02 -0.40
C ASN A 88 7.35 -6.35 -1.31
N ASN A 89 6.07 -6.62 -1.07
CA ASN A 89 5.00 -6.10 -1.92
C ASN A 89 4.49 -4.73 -1.48
N MET A 90 4.58 -4.39 -0.20
CA MET A 90 4.06 -3.13 0.33
C MET A 90 5.13 -2.04 0.47
N GLY A 91 6.26 -2.19 -0.23
CA GLY A 91 7.31 -1.18 -0.32
C GLY A 91 8.28 -1.13 0.86
N GLY A 92 8.50 -2.25 1.54
CA GLY A 92 9.35 -2.44 2.71
C GLY A 92 10.58 -1.53 2.79
N PRO A 93 11.48 -1.52 1.80
CA PRO A 93 12.68 -0.69 1.83
C PRO A 93 12.44 0.82 1.97
N ASN A 94 11.22 1.30 1.68
CA ASN A 94 10.80 2.70 1.74
C ASN A 94 9.83 2.98 2.91
N TRP A 95 9.62 2.02 3.80
CA TRP A 95 8.88 2.24 5.04
C TRP A 95 9.62 3.23 5.95
N PHE A 96 8.87 3.96 6.77
CA PHE A 96 9.49 4.87 7.74
C PHE A 96 10.14 4.09 8.90
N GLN A 97 9.57 2.94 9.24
CA GLN A 97 10.01 2.02 10.28
C GLN A 97 10.13 0.62 9.66
N GLN A 98 11.34 0.09 9.66
CA GLN A 98 11.66 -1.23 9.11
C GLN A 98 12.67 -1.99 10.00
N ASP A 99 12.75 -1.61 11.28
CA ASP A 99 13.71 -2.20 12.21
C ASP A 99 13.50 -3.72 12.29
N GLY A 100 14.60 -4.47 12.12
CA GLY A 100 14.63 -5.93 12.15
C GLY A 100 14.18 -6.62 10.86
N TRP A 101 13.29 -6.00 10.07
CA TRP A 101 12.71 -6.60 8.86
C TRP A 101 13.78 -7.07 7.87
N LEU A 102 13.78 -8.37 7.59
CA LEU A 102 14.76 -9.04 6.72
C LEU A 102 16.24 -8.84 7.12
N ILE A 103 16.50 -8.42 8.36
CA ILE A 103 17.84 -8.26 8.93
C ILE A 103 18.10 -9.36 9.97
N THR A 104 17.14 -9.60 10.86
CA THR A 104 17.23 -10.63 11.89
C THR A 104 16.34 -11.83 11.57
N ASP A 105 16.72 -13.02 12.06
CA ASP A 105 15.93 -14.25 12.01
C ASP A 105 14.94 -14.40 13.18
N THR A 106 14.62 -13.27 13.82
CA THR A 106 13.69 -13.15 14.94
C THR A 106 12.49 -12.25 14.59
N PRO A 107 11.53 -12.73 13.76
CA PRO A 107 10.40 -11.92 13.30
C PRO A 107 9.53 -11.33 14.40
N CYS A 108 9.48 -11.96 15.58
CA CYS A 108 8.72 -11.43 16.71
C CYS A 108 9.36 -10.19 17.35
N SER A 109 10.57 -9.83 16.93
CA SER A 109 11.25 -8.58 17.30
C SER A 109 11.28 -7.55 16.17
N TRP A 110 10.70 -7.87 15.01
CA TRP A 110 10.59 -6.89 13.92
C TRP A 110 9.62 -5.79 14.30
N PHE A 111 9.89 -4.58 13.81
CA PHE A 111 9.00 -3.45 14.05
C PHE A 111 7.56 -3.80 13.70
N GLY A 112 6.66 -3.62 14.66
CA GLY A 112 5.23 -3.81 14.48
C GLY A 112 4.75 -5.27 14.54
N ILE A 113 5.63 -6.26 14.75
CA ILE A 113 5.22 -7.66 14.81
C ILE A 113 5.11 -8.12 16.26
N ASN A 114 3.91 -8.51 16.66
CA ASN A 114 3.64 -9.09 17.96
C ASN A 114 3.27 -10.57 17.80
N CYS A 115 4.04 -11.44 18.46
CA CYS A 115 3.77 -12.87 18.48
C CYS A 115 3.12 -13.31 19.80
N LEU A 116 2.27 -14.32 19.73
CA LEU A 116 1.70 -15.02 20.88
C LEU A 116 1.72 -16.52 20.63
N ALA A 117 2.23 -17.28 21.60
CA ALA A 117 2.29 -18.74 21.53
C ALA A 117 2.95 -19.27 20.23
N ALA A 118 4.08 -18.67 19.85
CA ALA A 118 4.85 -18.99 18.64
C ALA A 118 4.09 -18.75 17.31
N HIS A 119 3.17 -17.79 17.28
CA HIS A 119 2.48 -17.35 16.07
C HIS A 119 2.39 -15.83 16.00
N VAL A 120 2.37 -15.26 14.80
CA VAL A 120 2.05 -13.85 14.56
C VAL A 120 0.60 -13.60 14.99
N PHE A 121 0.43 -12.70 15.94
CA PHE A 121 -0.83 -12.42 16.59
C PHE A 121 -1.38 -11.03 16.24
N GLU A 122 -0.49 -10.06 16.08
CA GLU A 122 -0.84 -8.68 15.75
C GLU A 122 0.25 -8.04 14.88
N ILE A 123 -0.18 -7.27 13.88
CA ILE A 123 0.71 -6.51 12.97
C ILE A 123 0.35 -5.03 13.07
N LYS A 124 1.35 -4.20 13.36
CA LYS A 124 1.27 -2.74 13.53
C LYS A 124 2.14 -2.01 12.52
N LEU A 125 1.53 -1.59 11.42
CA LEU A 125 2.20 -0.84 10.36
C LEU A 125 1.46 0.45 10.05
N GLU A 126 0.76 1.00 11.05
CA GLU A 126 0.13 2.30 10.96
C GLU A 126 1.16 3.39 10.64
N GLY A 127 0.80 4.34 9.78
CA GLY A 127 1.68 5.49 9.52
C GLY A 127 2.99 5.16 8.81
N ASN A 128 3.12 3.99 8.16
CA ASN A 128 4.42 3.46 7.74
C ASN A 128 4.75 3.62 6.24
N ASN A 129 4.05 4.51 5.53
CA ASN A 129 4.23 4.74 4.10
C ASN A 129 4.04 3.48 3.24
N LEU A 130 3.11 2.60 3.66
CA LEU A 130 2.79 1.38 2.92
C LEU A 130 2.24 1.70 1.53
N ILE A 131 2.70 0.93 0.53
CA ILE A 131 2.18 0.96 -0.84
C ILE A 131 1.49 -0.36 -1.20
N GLU A 132 0.88 -0.39 -2.39
CA GLU A 132 0.17 -1.55 -2.91
C GLU A 132 1.05 -2.58 -3.59
N PRO A 133 0.58 -3.86 -3.69
CA PRO A 133 -0.72 -4.36 -3.22
C PRO A 133 -0.71 -4.91 -1.78
N ILE A 134 -1.87 -4.83 -1.10
CA ILE A 134 -2.12 -5.64 0.11
C ILE A 134 -2.13 -7.14 -0.29
N PRO A 135 -1.51 -8.04 0.49
CA PRO A 135 -1.53 -9.48 0.21
C PRO A 135 -2.94 -10.08 0.15
N THR A 136 -3.15 -11.01 -0.77
CA THR A 136 -4.36 -11.86 -0.84
C THR A 136 -4.20 -13.17 -0.07
N ASN A 137 -2.95 -13.61 0.13
CA ASN A 137 -2.59 -14.79 0.92
C ASN A 137 -1.60 -14.39 1.99
N TRP A 138 -2.03 -14.49 3.24
CA TRP A 138 -1.28 -14.04 4.41
C TRP A 138 -0.54 -15.18 5.09
N GLY A 139 -1.04 -16.41 5.02
CA GLY A 139 -0.43 -17.54 5.71
C GLY A 139 -0.38 -17.41 7.25
N MET A 140 -1.18 -16.52 7.84
CA MET A 140 -1.17 -16.17 9.27
C MET A 140 -2.50 -16.50 9.95
N PRO A 141 -2.83 -17.79 10.13
CA PRO A 141 -4.15 -18.21 10.61
C PRO A 141 -4.45 -17.74 12.04
N ASN A 142 -3.44 -17.32 12.81
CA ASN A 142 -3.59 -16.86 14.19
C ASN A 142 -3.59 -15.34 14.35
N LEU A 143 -3.41 -14.57 13.26
CA LEU A 143 -3.46 -13.12 13.31
C LEU A 143 -4.86 -12.66 13.76
N ARG A 144 -4.92 -11.74 14.73
CA ARG A 144 -6.18 -11.21 15.28
C ARG A 144 -6.37 -9.72 15.04
N TYR A 145 -5.28 -8.97 14.96
CA TYR A 145 -5.29 -7.52 14.89
C TYR A 145 -4.35 -7.05 13.79
N LEU A 146 -4.87 -6.27 12.84
CA LEU A 146 -4.12 -5.78 11.70
C LEU A 146 -4.30 -4.27 11.57
N HIS A 147 -3.25 -3.51 11.88
CA HIS A 147 -3.23 -2.05 11.79
C HIS A 147 -2.49 -1.61 10.53
N LEU A 148 -3.25 -1.04 9.59
CA LEU A 148 -2.77 -0.51 8.32
C LEU A 148 -3.25 0.95 8.11
N ASP A 149 -3.78 1.58 9.15
CA ASP A 149 -4.27 2.95 9.11
C ASP A 149 -3.14 3.98 8.86
N ASN A 150 -3.49 5.20 8.46
CA ASN A 150 -2.55 6.29 8.21
C ASN A 150 -1.50 5.98 7.12
N ASN A 151 -1.89 5.29 6.04
CA ASN A 151 -1.00 4.89 4.95
C ASN A 151 -1.46 5.46 3.59
N LYS A 152 -1.00 4.86 2.48
CA LYS A 152 -1.34 5.27 1.11
C LYS A 152 -2.04 4.16 0.32
N ILE A 153 -2.78 3.30 1.03
CA ILE A 153 -3.51 2.18 0.43
C ILE A 153 -4.68 2.75 -0.38
N THR A 154 -4.87 2.30 -1.62
CA THR A 154 -6.00 2.72 -2.48
C THR A 154 -7.01 1.60 -2.72
N LYS A 155 -6.64 0.34 -2.45
CA LYS A 155 -7.45 -0.85 -2.74
C LYS A 155 -7.34 -1.88 -1.62
N ILE A 156 -8.50 -2.45 -1.32
CA ILE A 156 -8.65 -3.64 -0.48
C ILE A 156 -8.71 -4.86 -1.42
N PRO A 157 -7.96 -5.95 -1.14
CA PRO A 157 -8.02 -7.16 -1.94
C PRO A 157 -9.37 -7.86 -1.75
N SER A 158 -9.80 -8.63 -2.76
CA SER A 158 -11.08 -9.35 -2.71
C SER A 158 -11.02 -10.69 -1.96
N THR A 159 -9.87 -11.06 -1.40
CA THR A 159 -9.69 -12.28 -0.60
C THR A 159 -8.62 -12.08 0.46
N PHE A 160 -8.78 -12.79 1.59
CA PHE A 160 -7.91 -12.71 2.76
C PHE A 160 -7.51 -14.13 3.20
N THR A 161 -6.98 -14.91 2.25
CA THR A 161 -6.61 -16.31 2.50
C THR A 161 -5.60 -16.40 3.65
N GLY A 162 -5.88 -17.28 4.60
CA GLY A 162 -5.01 -17.48 5.76
C GLY A 162 -5.26 -16.54 6.93
N LEU A 163 -6.32 -15.71 6.92
CA LEU A 163 -6.69 -14.82 8.03
C LEU A 163 -7.95 -15.28 8.79
N SER A 164 -8.09 -16.59 8.99
CA SER A 164 -9.32 -17.20 9.53
C SER A 164 -9.71 -16.76 10.94
N ASN A 165 -8.75 -16.27 11.75
CA ASN A 165 -9.00 -15.77 13.11
C ASN A 165 -8.88 -14.24 13.24
N LEU A 166 -8.75 -13.52 12.12
CA LEU A 166 -8.63 -12.06 12.15
C LEU A 166 -9.92 -11.44 12.68
N ARG A 167 -9.81 -10.55 13.67
CA ARG A 167 -10.95 -9.95 14.38
C ARG A 167 -11.14 -8.49 14.06
N VAL A 168 -10.05 -7.75 13.93
CA VAL A 168 -10.11 -6.30 13.69
C VAL A 168 -9.11 -5.89 12.63
N ILE A 169 -9.59 -5.08 11.70
CA ILE A 169 -8.79 -4.42 10.67
C ILE A 169 -8.97 -2.92 10.81
N TRP A 170 -7.85 -2.20 10.97
CA TRP A 170 -7.80 -0.74 10.88
C TRP A 170 -7.22 -0.33 9.54
N LEU A 171 -8.04 0.39 8.75
CA LEU A 171 -7.68 0.97 7.46
C LEU A 171 -8.06 2.46 7.40
N ASP A 172 -8.23 3.08 8.56
CA ASP A 172 -8.52 4.51 8.68
C ASP A 172 -7.43 5.36 7.98
N ASP A 173 -7.78 6.57 7.53
CA ASP A 173 -6.80 7.53 7.00
C ASP A 173 -5.93 6.98 5.86
N ASN A 174 -6.58 6.36 4.89
CA ASN A 174 -5.95 5.88 3.66
C ASN A 174 -6.58 6.57 2.43
N GLN A 175 -6.34 6.04 1.25
CA GLN A 175 -6.83 6.57 -0.03
C GLN A 175 -7.76 5.56 -0.72
N ILE A 176 -8.44 4.71 0.06
CA ILE A 176 -9.26 3.62 -0.47
C ILE A 176 -10.46 4.18 -1.22
N THR A 177 -10.64 3.77 -2.48
CA THR A 177 -11.73 4.28 -3.32
C THR A 177 -12.94 3.34 -3.41
N ASN A 178 -12.73 2.04 -3.18
CA ASN A 178 -13.77 1.03 -3.35
C ASN A 178 -13.65 -0.08 -2.30
N ILE A 179 -14.81 -0.62 -1.90
CA ILE A 179 -14.92 -1.81 -1.06
C ILE A 179 -15.24 -3.01 -1.97
N PRO A 180 -14.46 -4.11 -1.94
CA PRO A 180 -14.78 -5.31 -2.71
C PRO A 180 -16.05 -5.98 -2.18
N SER A 181 -16.72 -6.77 -3.02
CA SER A 181 -17.91 -7.54 -2.59
C SER A 181 -17.58 -8.88 -1.92
N ASP A 182 -16.31 -9.27 -1.91
CA ASP A 182 -15.82 -10.55 -1.42
C ASP A 182 -14.68 -10.31 -0.42
N PHE A 183 -14.82 -10.94 0.74
CA PHE A 183 -13.89 -10.93 1.87
C PHE A 183 -13.59 -12.36 2.33
N THR A 184 -13.76 -13.35 1.43
CA THR A 184 -13.52 -14.76 1.72
C THR A 184 -12.16 -14.96 2.42
N GLY A 185 -12.22 -15.65 3.56
CA GLY A 185 -11.08 -15.86 4.45
C GLY A 185 -11.23 -15.19 5.82
N LEU A 186 -12.04 -14.12 5.92
CA LEU A 186 -12.30 -13.37 7.16
C LEU A 186 -13.36 -14.02 8.07
N ASN A 187 -13.22 -15.31 8.35
CA ASN A 187 -14.25 -16.11 9.02
C ASN A 187 -14.58 -15.70 10.47
N SER A 188 -13.74 -14.87 11.11
CA SER A 188 -13.89 -14.43 12.50
C SER A 188 -13.87 -12.91 12.67
N ILE A 189 -14.04 -12.16 11.57
CA ILE A 189 -13.94 -10.70 11.59
C ILE A 189 -15.09 -10.09 12.39
N GLN A 190 -14.77 -9.15 13.27
CA GLN A 190 -15.75 -8.50 14.14
C GLN A 190 -15.83 -7.01 13.84
N THR A 191 -14.72 -6.39 13.43
CA THR A 191 -14.66 -4.95 13.24
C THR A 191 -13.80 -4.56 12.05
N ILE A 192 -14.33 -3.68 11.21
CA ILE A 192 -13.58 -3.05 10.11
C ILE A 192 -13.74 -1.53 10.25
N PHE A 193 -12.61 -0.85 10.37
CA PHE A 193 -12.54 0.61 10.35
C PHE A 193 -11.98 1.10 9.01
N LEU A 194 -12.76 1.91 8.32
CA LEU A 194 -12.47 2.50 7.01
C LEU A 194 -12.70 4.02 7.03
N ARG A 195 -12.54 4.67 8.18
CA ARG A 195 -12.82 6.10 8.31
C ARG A 195 -11.84 6.92 7.48
N ARG A 196 -12.24 8.12 7.05
CA ARG A 196 -11.38 9.09 6.36
C ARG A 196 -10.64 8.47 5.17
N ASN A 197 -11.41 7.82 4.29
CA ASN A 197 -10.96 7.28 3.01
C ASN A 197 -11.67 8.04 1.86
N GLN A 198 -11.58 7.52 0.63
CA GLN A 198 -12.15 8.13 -0.57
C GLN A 198 -13.27 7.26 -1.18
N ILE A 199 -13.97 6.48 -0.35
CA ILE A 199 -14.97 5.51 -0.79
C ILE A 199 -16.20 6.25 -1.31
N THR A 200 -16.60 5.97 -2.54
CA THR A 200 -17.76 6.63 -3.18
C THR A 200 -19.02 5.77 -3.23
N GLU A 201 -18.87 4.45 -3.14
CA GLU A 201 -19.96 3.48 -3.27
C GLU A 201 -19.72 2.24 -2.41
N LEU A 202 -20.82 1.57 -2.04
CA LEU A 202 -20.80 0.29 -1.32
C LEU A 202 -21.32 -0.82 -2.23
N PRO A 203 -20.74 -2.03 -2.19
CA PRO A 203 -21.29 -3.19 -2.88
C PRO A 203 -22.62 -3.61 -2.23
N ALA A 204 -23.47 -4.29 -3.00
CA ALA A 204 -24.73 -4.85 -2.49
C ALA A 204 -24.55 -6.17 -1.70
N ASN A 205 -23.34 -6.74 -1.75
CA ASN A 205 -22.98 -8.00 -1.11
C ASN A 205 -21.60 -7.88 -0.47
N PHE A 206 -21.44 -8.51 0.68
CA PHE A 206 -20.27 -8.51 1.56
C PHE A 206 -19.92 -9.96 1.94
N THR A 207 -19.76 -10.83 0.94
CA THR A 207 -19.46 -12.26 1.16
C THR A 207 -18.24 -12.41 2.08
N GLY A 208 -18.31 -13.28 3.09
CA GLY A 208 -17.21 -13.52 4.02
C GLY A 208 -17.18 -12.59 5.24
N LEU A 209 -18.11 -11.62 5.33
CA LEU A 209 -18.28 -10.73 6.48
C LEU A 209 -19.43 -11.16 7.41
N GLU A 210 -19.85 -12.43 7.37
CA GLU A 210 -21.03 -12.92 8.10
C GLU A 210 -20.88 -12.81 9.63
N THR A 211 -19.65 -12.63 10.14
CA THR A 211 -19.38 -12.44 11.57
C THR A 211 -19.19 -10.99 11.99
N LEU A 212 -19.20 -10.05 11.04
CA LEU A 212 -18.91 -8.64 11.27
C LEU A 212 -19.98 -7.99 12.16
N GLN A 213 -19.54 -7.26 13.19
CA GLN A 213 -20.39 -6.58 14.15
C GLN A 213 -20.35 -5.05 13.98
N ILE A 214 -19.18 -4.50 13.66
CA ILE A 214 -18.97 -3.07 13.54
C ILE A 214 -18.33 -2.74 12.20
N LEU A 215 -18.99 -1.88 11.43
CA LEU A 215 -18.47 -1.30 10.19
C LEU A 215 -18.49 0.22 10.29
N SER A 216 -17.30 0.83 10.26
CA SER A 216 -17.18 2.28 10.27
C SER A 216 -16.64 2.81 8.94
N LEU A 217 -17.44 3.66 8.31
CA LEU A 217 -17.21 4.30 7.02
C LEU A 217 -17.29 5.83 7.14
N GLU A 218 -17.06 6.35 8.34
CA GLU A 218 -17.14 7.77 8.65
C GLU A 218 -16.16 8.60 7.82
N GLY A 219 -16.55 9.78 7.35
CA GLY A 219 -15.62 10.68 6.64
C GLY A 219 -15.22 10.16 5.27
N ASN A 220 -16.16 9.60 4.50
CA ASN A 220 -15.95 9.13 3.14
C ASN A 220 -16.73 10.00 2.13
N HIS A 221 -16.90 9.51 0.90
CA HIS A 221 -17.60 10.21 -0.18
C HIS A 221 -18.81 9.42 -0.70
N ILE A 222 -19.42 8.61 0.16
CA ILE A 222 -20.54 7.74 -0.20
C ILE A 222 -21.76 8.60 -0.53
N THR A 223 -22.33 8.42 -1.73
CA THR A 223 -23.48 9.21 -2.21
C THR A 223 -24.81 8.47 -2.09
N GLU A 224 -24.77 7.12 -2.16
CA GLU A 224 -25.93 6.25 -2.10
C GLU A 224 -25.63 4.97 -1.33
N LEU A 225 -26.65 4.42 -0.65
CA LEU A 225 -26.59 3.11 0.00
C LEU A 225 -27.26 2.05 -0.89
N PRO A 226 -26.73 0.81 -0.91
CA PRO A 226 -27.37 -0.29 -1.62
C PRO A 226 -28.69 -0.67 -0.94
N ALA A 227 -29.60 -1.29 -1.70
CA ALA A 227 -30.87 -1.78 -1.17
C ALA A 227 -30.73 -3.08 -0.32
N THR A 228 -29.55 -3.71 -0.37
CA THR A 228 -29.22 -4.94 0.35
C THR A 228 -27.82 -4.86 0.94
N PHE A 229 -27.65 -5.52 2.07
CA PHE A 229 -26.39 -5.66 2.81
C PHE A 229 -26.13 -7.16 3.07
N THR A 230 -26.31 -7.99 2.05
CA THR A 230 -26.10 -9.44 2.15
C THR A 230 -24.68 -9.71 2.64
N GLY A 231 -24.52 -10.64 3.59
CA GLY A 231 -23.24 -10.91 4.25
C GLY A 231 -23.02 -10.13 5.55
N LEU A 232 -23.85 -9.13 5.88
CA LEU A 232 -23.74 -8.34 7.13
C LEU A 232 -24.81 -8.71 8.17
N GLN A 233 -25.26 -9.97 8.18
CA GLN A 233 -26.41 -10.40 9.00
C GLN A 233 -26.19 -10.24 10.51
N ASN A 234 -24.93 -10.19 10.97
CA ASN A 234 -24.58 -9.99 12.39
C ASN A 234 -24.13 -8.56 12.72
N LEU A 235 -24.26 -7.61 11.78
CA LEU A 235 -23.83 -6.24 11.99
C LEU A 235 -24.74 -5.56 13.02
N THR A 236 -24.13 -5.01 14.07
CA THR A 236 -24.81 -4.29 15.16
C THR A 236 -24.61 -2.79 15.06
N GLU A 237 -23.49 -2.33 14.50
CA GLU A 237 -23.16 -0.91 14.37
C GLU A 237 -22.70 -0.58 12.94
N LEU A 238 -23.40 0.38 12.32
CA LEU A 238 -23.05 0.92 11.01
C LEU A 238 -22.87 2.44 11.12
N ILE A 239 -21.64 2.89 10.94
CA ILE A 239 -21.28 4.31 11.06
C ILE A 239 -20.99 4.87 9.67
N LEU A 240 -21.91 5.70 9.17
CA LEU A 240 -21.85 6.38 7.87
C LEU A 240 -21.86 7.91 8.01
N SER A 241 -21.54 8.41 9.21
CA SER A 241 -21.45 9.84 9.46
C SER A 241 -20.42 10.53 8.56
N ASP A 242 -20.62 11.81 8.27
CA ASP A 242 -19.70 12.62 7.45
C ASP A 242 -19.48 11.99 6.06
N ASN A 243 -20.57 11.86 5.31
CA ASN A 243 -20.60 11.35 3.93
C ASN A 243 -21.46 12.27 3.06
N GLN A 244 -21.78 11.84 1.84
CA GLN A 244 -22.54 12.63 0.86
C GLN A 244 -23.91 11.98 0.54
N ILE A 245 -24.45 11.18 1.46
CA ILE A 245 -25.67 10.40 1.23
C ILE A 245 -26.86 11.35 1.10
N THR A 246 -27.64 11.19 0.03
CA THR A 246 -28.77 12.10 -0.30
C THR A 246 -30.14 11.52 0.00
N LYS A 247 -30.24 10.18 0.08
CA LYS A 247 -31.50 9.44 0.25
C LYS A 247 -31.24 8.14 1.00
N PHE A 248 -32.26 7.66 1.71
CA PHE A 248 -32.29 6.29 2.20
C PHE A 248 -32.61 5.31 1.05
N PRO A 249 -32.14 4.04 1.12
CA PRO A 249 -32.64 2.99 0.24
C PRO A 249 -34.09 2.64 0.59
N SER A 250 -34.79 1.95 -0.29
CA SER A 250 -36.19 1.54 -0.03
C SER A 250 -36.33 0.48 1.06
N HIS A 251 -35.24 -0.20 1.42
CA HIS A 251 -35.16 -1.22 2.47
C HIS A 251 -33.69 -1.45 2.88
N PHE A 252 -33.49 -2.12 4.03
CA PHE A 252 -32.20 -2.43 4.64
C PHE A 252 -32.00 -3.95 4.82
N ILE A 253 -32.35 -4.73 3.80
CA ILE A 253 -32.30 -6.20 3.88
C ILE A 253 -30.87 -6.65 4.22
N GLY A 254 -30.73 -7.50 5.24
CA GLY A 254 -29.44 -7.99 5.73
C GLY A 254 -28.93 -7.28 6.98
N LEU A 255 -29.58 -6.19 7.43
CA LEU A 255 -29.24 -5.46 8.65
C LEU A 255 -30.19 -5.78 9.82
N ASP A 256 -30.74 -7.00 9.87
CA ASP A 256 -31.75 -7.41 10.84
C ASP A 256 -31.31 -7.27 12.30
N ASN A 257 -30.01 -7.37 12.57
CA ASN A 257 -29.42 -7.24 13.91
C ASN A 257 -28.83 -5.85 14.21
N LEU A 258 -29.04 -4.87 13.33
CA LEU A 258 -28.47 -3.53 13.51
C LEU A 258 -29.13 -2.83 14.70
N VAL A 259 -28.30 -2.33 15.62
CA VAL A 259 -28.71 -1.66 16.86
C VAL A 259 -28.48 -0.15 16.76
N TYR A 260 -27.39 0.26 16.11
CA TYR A 260 -26.97 1.64 15.94
C TYR A 260 -26.68 1.96 14.46
N LEU A 261 -27.36 2.99 13.95
CA LEU A 261 -27.14 3.53 12.61
C LEU A 261 -26.81 5.02 12.70
N SER A 262 -25.60 5.37 12.28
CA SER A 262 -25.16 6.75 12.22
C SER A 262 -25.13 7.27 10.79
N LEU A 263 -25.96 8.26 10.50
CA LEU A 263 -26.06 8.97 9.22
C LEU A 263 -25.91 10.48 9.42
N ALA A 264 -25.34 10.92 10.55
CA ALA A 264 -25.15 12.34 10.82
C ALA A 264 -24.21 12.98 9.79
N PHE A 265 -24.28 14.30 9.60
CA PHE A 265 -23.44 15.02 8.65
C PHE A 265 -23.50 14.43 7.22
N ASN A 266 -24.71 14.19 6.73
CA ASN A 266 -24.97 13.78 5.35
C ASN A 266 -25.86 14.83 4.65
N GLN A 267 -26.40 14.48 3.48
CA GLN A 267 -27.23 15.38 2.67
C GLN A 267 -28.64 14.84 2.47
N ILE A 268 -29.12 14.00 3.40
CA ILE A 268 -30.41 13.33 3.30
C ILE A 268 -31.53 14.36 3.32
N THR A 269 -32.40 14.32 2.32
CA THR A 269 -33.47 15.30 2.13
C THR A 269 -34.84 14.81 2.62
N GLU A 270 -35.04 13.50 2.66
CA GLU A 270 -36.32 12.88 2.97
C GLU A 270 -36.16 11.77 4.01
N PHE A 271 -37.11 11.68 4.94
CA PHE A 271 -37.25 10.56 5.87
C PHE A 271 -38.31 9.58 5.34
N PRO A 272 -37.98 8.33 5.01
CA PRO A 272 -38.93 7.40 4.40
C PRO A 272 -39.97 6.90 5.41
N ALA A 273 -41.10 6.43 4.90
CA ALA A 273 -42.15 5.85 5.74
C ALA A 273 -41.89 4.38 6.14
N ASN A 274 -40.85 3.73 5.60
CA ASN A 274 -40.59 2.31 5.85
C ASN A 274 -39.08 2.03 5.98
N PHE A 275 -38.70 1.33 7.05
CA PHE A 275 -37.35 0.90 7.38
C PHE A 275 -37.21 -0.62 7.46
N THR A 276 -37.98 -1.35 6.65
CA THR A 276 -37.93 -2.83 6.59
C THR A 276 -36.49 -3.32 6.55
N GLY A 277 -36.14 -4.22 7.48
CA GLY A 277 -34.78 -4.73 7.69
C GLY A 277 -34.12 -4.18 8.95
N LEU A 278 -34.52 -3.03 9.49
CA LEU A 278 -33.95 -2.45 10.73
C LEU A 278 -34.70 -2.88 12.00
N ASN A 279 -35.02 -4.16 12.09
CA ASN A 279 -35.95 -4.71 13.09
C ASN A 279 -35.48 -4.51 14.55
N ASN A 280 -34.16 -4.44 14.78
CA ASN A 280 -33.56 -4.28 16.11
C ASN A 280 -32.97 -2.89 16.38
N LEU A 281 -33.22 -1.91 15.49
CA LEU A 281 -32.59 -0.61 15.60
C LEU A 281 -33.11 0.13 16.83
N THR A 282 -32.18 0.56 17.70
CA THR A 282 -32.50 1.30 18.92
C THR A 282 -32.08 2.76 18.84
N GLU A 283 -31.08 3.08 18.02
CA GLU A 283 -30.56 4.43 17.91
C GLU A 283 -30.25 4.78 16.45
N LEU A 284 -30.84 5.90 16.00
CA LEU A 284 -30.70 6.45 14.66
C LEU A 284 -30.25 7.92 14.77
N GLU A 285 -29.06 8.19 14.24
CA GLU A 285 -28.43 9.51 14.25
C GLU A 285 -28.56 10.17 12.87
N LEU A 286 -29.32 11.27 12.78
CA LEU A 286 -29.60 12.02 11.55
C LEU A 286 -29.26 13.51 11.66
N ARG A 287 -28.64 13.95 12.75
CA ARG A 287 -28.19 15.32 12.93
C ARG A 287 -27.39 15.82 11.73
N PHE A 288 -27.54 17.10 11.41
CA PHE A 288 -26.83 17.74 10.30
C PHE A 288 -27.11 17.09 8.92
N ASN A 289 -28.37 16.72 8.68
CA ASN A 289 -28.91 16.41 7.36
C ASN A 289 -29.78 17.57 6.83
N LYS A 290 -30.45 17.35 5.69
CA LYS A 290 -31.36 18.30 5.02
C LYS A 290 -32.83 17.88 5.10
N ILE A 291 -33.20 17.06 6.09
CA ILE A 291 -34.55 16.55 6.28
C ILE A 291 -35.47 17.71 6.69
N VAL A 292 -36.48 18.00 5.87
CA VAL A 292 -37.40 19.12 6.12
C VAL A 292 -38.65 18.68 6.90
N GLN A 293 -39.09 17.44 6.69
CA GLN A 293 -40.31 16.92 7.30
C GLN A 293 -40.21 15.42 7.55
N PHE A 294 -40.91 14.96 8.58
CA PHE A 294 -41.15 13.54 8.84
C PHE A 294 -42.51 13.14 8.28
N PRO A 295 -42.66 11.90 7.78
CA PRO A 295 -43.96 11.37 7.39
C PRO A 295 -44.88 11.28 8.63
N ALA A 296 -46.19 11.33 8.41
CA ALA A 296 -47.17 11.26 9.51
C ALA A 296 -47.06 9.95 10.30
N ASN A 297 -46.69 8.86 9.63
CA ASN A 297 -46.41 7.55 10.23
C ASN A 297 -45.21 6.92 9.51
N PHE A 298 -44.43 6.10 10.23
CA PHE A 298 -43.39 5.25 9.65
C PHE A 298 -43.37 3.87 10.35
N THR A 299 -42.87 2.86 9.64
CA THR A 299 -42.84 1.46 10.10
C THR A 299 -41.43 0.87 10.02
N GLY A 300 -41.18 -0.23 10.74
CA GLY A 300 -39.92 -0.98 10.69
C GLY A 300 -38.85 -0.45 11.66
N LEU A 301 -39.21 0.47 12.56
CA LEU A 301 -38.37 1.01 13.63
C LEU A 301 -39.01 0.76 15.00
N ASP A 302 -39.58 -0.43 15.19
CA ASP A 302 -40.44 -0.75 16.34
C ASP A 302 -39.69 -0.74 17.69
N ASN A 303 -38.36 -0.87 17.66
CA ASN A 303 -37.47 -0.86 18.82
C ASN A 303 -36.72 0.46 19.02
N LEU A 304 -37.02 1.51 18.24
CA LEU A 304 -36.27 2.77 18.27
C LEU A 304 -36.47 3.50 19.61
N GLN A 305 -35.35 3.80 20.28
CA GLN A 305 -35.30 4.48 21.57
C GLN A 305 -34.78 5.91 21.43
N ARG A 306 -33.86 6.15 20.49
CA ARG A 306 -33.21 7.44 20.28
C ARG A 306 -33.22 7.80 18.79
N LEU A 307 -33.75 8.98 18.50
CA LEU A 307 -33.71 9.62 17.20
C LEU A 307 -33.11 11.01 17.40
N HIS A 308 -31.94 11.23 16.80
CA HIS A 308 -31.14 12.43 16.98
C HIS A 308 -31.05 13.27 15.71
#